data_AF-A0A1E5JPX6-F1
#
_entry.id   AF-A0A1E5JPX6-F1
#
_cell.length_a   1.000
_cell.length_b   1.000
_cell.length_c   1.000
_cell.angle_alpha   90.00
_cell.angle_beta   90.00
_cell.angle_gamma   90.00
#
_symmetry.space_group_name_H-M   'P 1'
#
loop_
_entity.id
_entity.type
_entity.pdbx_description
1 polymer ?
#
loop_
_entity_poly.entity_id
_entity_poly.type
_entity_poly.pdbx_seq_one_letter_code
_entity_poly.pdbx_strand_id
1 'polypeptide(L)'
;MVHFIVYVVTLLMFQLPVHAESHHPQEFLQSISGAKDEGEQIYNHFCVNCHANKPLIPIGAPRIGEKADWKIRLKQGMDVLFKHTDEGLNAMPPRGGCFECTDEQLMNVIQYMLPKQPKKESLNNL
;
A
#
# COMPACT_ATOMS: atom_id res chain seq x y z
N MET A 1 -52.25 9.36 -9.78
CA MET A 1 -51.70 8.69 -8.57
C MET A 1 -50.34 8.03 -8.84
N VAL A 2 -50.20 7.22 -9.90
CA VAL A 2 -48.94 6.52 -10.25
C VAL A 2 -47.77 7.48 -10.56
N HIS A 3 -48.01 8.59 -11.27
CA HIS A 3 -46.97 9.57 -11.59
C HIS A 3 -46.42 10.31 -10.35
N PHE A 4 -47.25 10.55 -9.33
CA PHE A 4 -46.81 11.23 -8.11
C PHE A 4 -45.86 10.35 -7.28
N ILE A 5 -46.14 9.05 -7.24
CA ILE A 5 -45.28 8.06 -6.56
C ILE A 5 -43.93 7.94 -7.28
N VAL A 6 -43.93 7.92 -8.61
CA VAL A 6 -42.67 7.91 -9.40
C VAL A 6 -41.84 9.17 -9.13
N TYR A 7 -42.48 10.34 -9.06
CA TYR A 7 -41.78 11.61 -8.77
C TYR A 7 -41.21 11.67 -7.34
N VAL A 8 -41.93 11.15 -6.34
CA VAL A 8 -41.45 11.13 -4.95
C VAL A 8 -40.28 10.15 -4.79
N VAL A 9 -40.31 9.00 -5.48
CA VAL A 9 -39.23 8.01 -5.45
C VAL A 9 -37.98 8.51 -6.19
N THR A 10 -38.12 9.21 -7.32
CA THR A 10 -36.98 9.80 -8.03
C THR A 10 -36.37 10.97 -7.27
N LEU A 11 -37.17 11.78 -6.55
CA LEU A 11 -36.65 12.84 -5.68
C LEU A 11 -35.89 12.30 -4.46
N LEU A 12 -36.34 11.19 -3.86
CA LEU A 12 -35.65 10.58 -2.71
C LEU A 12 -34.24 10.04 -3.07
N MET A 13 -34.05 9.57 -4.31
CA MET A 13 -32.76 9.04 -4.79
C MET A 13 -31.70 10.13 -5.02
N PHE A 14 -32.10 11.40 -5.17
CA PHE A 14 -31.19 12.54 -5.37
C PHE A 14 -30.70 13.20 -4.06
N GLN A 15 -31.22 12.77 -2.90
CA GLN A 15 -30.92 13.38 -1.59
C GLN A 15 -29.91 12.59 -0.76
N LEU A 16 -29.42 11.44 -1.26
CA LEU A 16 -28.34 10.73 -0.57
C LEU A 16 -27.05 11.52 -0.73
N PRO A 17 -26.34 11.85 0.36
CA PRO A 17 -25.04 12.45 0.26
C PRO A 17 -24.11 11.45 -0.43
N VAL A 18 -23.80 11.72 -1.70
CA VAL A 18 -22.74 11.05 -2.44
C VAL A 18 -21.42 11.42 -1.73
N HIS A 19 -21.09 10.68 -0.67
CA HIS A 19 -19.73 10.69 -0.16
C HIS A 19 -18.90 9.98 -1.24
N ALA A 20 -18.13 10.77 -1.98
CA ALA A 20 -17.13 10.24 -2.88
C ALA A 20 -16.07 9.56 -2.01
N GLU A 21 -16.20 8.24 -1.81
CA GLU A 21 -15.28 7.39 -1.04
C GLU A 21 -13.85 7.31 -1.66
N SER A 22 -13.52 8.15 -2.66
CA SER A 22 -12.44 7.85 -3.60
C SER A 22 -11.24 8.79 -3.63
N HIS A 23 -11.14 9.89 -2.87
CA HIS A 23 -10.03 10.85 -3.05
C HIS A 23 -9.47 11.53 -1.80
N HIS A 24 -9.49 10.89 -0.63
CA HIS A 24 -8.81 11.42 0.56
C HIS A 24 -7.63 10.54 1.03
N PRO A 25 -6.65 10.22 0.16
CA PRO A 25 -5.45 9.48 0.59
C PRO A 25 -4.71 10.21 1.72
N GLN A 26 -4.75 11.55 1.76
CA GLN A 26 -4.16 12.33 2.84
C GLN A 26 -4.84 12.10 4.20
N GLU A 27 -6.18 11.97 4.24
CA GLU A 27 -6.89 11.71 5.51
C GLU A 27 -6.59 10.31 6.03
N PHE A 28 -6.57 9.31 5.14
CA PHE A 28 -6.10 7.96 5.48
C PHE A 28 -4.68 7.99 6.05
N LEU A 29 -3.72 8.56 5.31
CA LEU A 29 -2.31 8.65 5.71
C LEU A 29 -2.13 9.40 7.02
N GLN A 30 -2.90 10.47 7.25
CA GLN A 30 -2.88 11.23 8.51
C GLN A 30 -3.43 10.40 9.67
N SER A 31 -4.49 9.61 9.45
CA SER A 31 -5.11 8.78 10.49
C SER A 31 -4.21 7.65 10.99
N ILE A 32 -3.31 7.16 10.14
CA ILE A 32 -2.39 6.05 10.44
C ILE A 32 -0.99 6.54 10.83
N SER A 33 -0.77 7.86 10.81
CA SER A 33 0.55 8.44 10.99
C SER A 33 1.16 8.08 12.35
N GLY A 34 2.36 7.50 12.32
CA GLY A 34 3.08 7.06 13.53
C GLY A 34 2.50 5.79 14.19
N ALA A 35 1.52 5.13 13.58
CA ALA A 35 1.06 3.83 14.04
C ALA A 35 2.15 2.77 13.87
N LYS A 36 2.19 1.78 14.78
CA LYS A 36 3.20 0.70 14.73
C LYS A 36 3.11 -0.14 13.46
N ASP A 37 1.92 -0.25 12.89
CA ASP A 37 1.59 -0.99 11.68
C ASP A 37 1.39 -0.08 10.47
N GLU A 38 1.84 1.19 10.52
CA GLU A 38 1.66 2.16 9.44
C GLU A 38 2.12 1.61 8.07
N GLY A 39 3.32 1.00 8.00
CA GLY A 39 3.83 0.40 6.77
C GLY A 39 2.98 -0.77 6.24
N GLU A 40 2.34 -1.54 7.13
CA GLU A 40 1.40 -2.59 6.75
C GLU A 40 0.11 -2.00 6.16
N GLN A 41 -0.41 -0.96 6.80
CA GLN A 41 -1.63 -0.28 6.34
C GLN A 41 -1.42 0.37 4.96
N ILE A 42 -0.28 1.04 4.75
CA ILE A 42 0.09 1.61 3.44
C ILE A 42 0.29 0.51 2.40
N TYR A 43 0.97 -0.58 2.74
CA TYR A 43 1.13 -1.72 1.83
C TYR A 43 -0.22 -2.26 1.36
N ASN A 44 -1.15 -2.48 2.29
CA ASN A 44 -2.47 -3.02 1.99
C ASN A 44 -3.30 -2.07 1.12
N HIS A 45 -3.12 -0.76 1.27
CA HIS A 45 -3.85 0.23 0.50
C HIS A 45 -3.29 0.42 -0.91
N PHE A 46 -1.96 0.52 -1.06
CA PHE A 46 -1.33 0.95 -2.31
C PHE A 46 -0.55 -0.17 -3.03
N CYS A 47 0.16 -1.02 -2.30
CA CYS A 47 1.22 -1.87 -2.87
C CYS A 47 0.75 -3.31 -3.15
N VAL A 48 -0.25 -3.80 -2.41
CA VAL A 48 -0.67 -5.21 -2.37
C VAL A 48 -1.07 -5.76 -3.75
N ASN A 49 -1.66 -4.95 -4.60
CA ASN A 49 -2.16 -5.36 -5.92
C ASN A 49 -1.05 -5.93 -6.81
N CYS A 50 0.19 -5.44 -6.64
CA CYS A 50 1.35 -5.87 -7.41
C CYS A 50 2.30 -6.74 -6.57
N HIS A 51 2.42 -6.51 -5.25
CA HIS A 51 3.46 -7.12 -4.42
C HIS A 51 3.00 -8.27 -3.52
N ALA A 52 1.69 -8.59 -3.47
CA ALA A 52 1.21 -9.77 -2.76
C ALA A 52 1.81 -11.06 -3.32
N ASN A 53 1.87 -12.11 -2.50
CA ASN A 53 2.23 -13.47 -2.95
C ASN A 53 1.31 -13.97 -4.08
N LYS A 54 0.05 -13.52 -4.09
CA LYS A 54 -0.92 -13.71 -5.17
C LYS A 54 -1.44 -12.34 -5.61
N PRO A 55 -0.74 -11.64 -6.52
CA PRO A 55 -1.13 -10.29 -6.93
C PRO A 55 -2.36 -10.32 -7.85
N LEU A 56 -3.10 -9.21 -7.86
CA LEU A 56 -4.09 -8.94 -8.90
C LEU A 56 -3.41 -8.61 -10.23
N ILE A 57 -2.23 -7.98 -10.18
CA ILE A 57 -1.46 -7.53 -11.34
C ILE A 57 -0.10 -8.26 -11.38
N PRO A 58 0.03 -9.37 -12.13
CA PRO A 58 1.23 -10.22 -12.14
C PRO A 58 2.31 -9.71 -13.09
N ILE A 59 2.93 -8.58 -12.76
CA ILE A 59 3.96 -7.90 -13.58
C ILE A 59 5.41 -8.20 -13.15
N GLY A 60 5.64 -9.28 -12.40
CA GLY A 60 7.00 -9.65 -11.93
C GLY A 60 7.55 -8.77 -10.79
N ALA A 61 6.69 -8.03 -10.09
CA ALA A 61 7.06 -7.30 -8.89
C ALA A 61 7.56 -8.24 -7.75
N PRO A 62 8.54 -7.84 -6.93
CA PRO A 62 9.06 -8.66 -5.84
C PRO A 62 7.97 -8.92 -4.79
N ARG A 63 7.78 -10.19 -4.41
CA ARG A 63 6.72 -10.59 -3.48
C ARG A 63 7.08 -10.21 -2.05
N ILE A 64 6.10 -9.74 -1.28
CA ILE A 64 6.27 -9.45 0.15
C ILE A 64 6.88 -10.65 0.88
N GLY A 65 8.00 -10.42 1.58
CA GLY A 65 8.67 -11.43 2.38
C GLY A 65 9.41 -12.54 1.61
N GLU A 66 9.34 -12.57 0.27
CA GLU A 66 9.97 -13.62 -0.53
C GLU A 66 11.48 -13.44 -0.63
N LYS A 67 12.24 -14.29 0.08
CA LYS A 67 13.69 -14.17 0.18
C LYS A 67 14.38 -14.20 -1.17
N ALA A 68 13.91 -15.00 -2.12
CA ALA A 68 14.50 -15.11 -3.45
C ALA A 68 14.44 -13.77 -4.21
N ASP A 69 13.29 -13.08 -4.14
CA ASP A 69 13.08 -11.81 -4.83
C ASP A 69 13.89 -10.67 -4.22
N TRP A 70 14.02 -10.65 -2.88
CA TRP A 70 14.67 -9.59 -2.13
C TRP A 70 16.19 -9.73 -2.02
N LYS A 71 16.76 -10.93 -2.20
CA LYS A 71 18.20 -11.19 -2.00
C LYS A 71 19.11 -10.27 -2.82
N ILE A 72 18.82 -10.08 -4.11
CA ILE A 72 19.66 -9.23 -4.99
C ILE A 72 19.35 -7.75 -4.78
N ARG A 73 18.10 -7.43 -4.48
CA ARG A 73 17.62 -6.06 -4.22
C ARG A 73 18.25 -5.49 -2.96
N LEU A 74 18.25 -6.25 -1.86
CA LEU A 74 18.88 -5.85 -0.60
C LEU A 74 20.39 -5.66 -0.70
N LYS A 75 21.08 -6.33 -1.64
CA LYS A 75 22.52 -6.09 -1.90
C LYS A 75 22.80 -4.69 -2.46
N GLN A 76 21.81 -4.02 -3.04
CA GLN A 76 21.94 -2.65 -3.54
C GLN A 76 21.88 -1.61 -2.40
N GLY A 77 21.41 -2.01 -1.22
CA GLY A 77 21.22 -1.13 -0.07
C GLY A 77 19.86 -0.45 -0.04
N MET A 78 19.48 0.07 1.13
CA MET A 78 18.17 0.69 1.35
C MET A 78 17.98 1.98 0.54
N ASP A 79 19.04 2.77 0.35
CA ASP A 79 18.98 4.03 -0.40
C ASP A 79 18.56 3.79 -1.86
N VAL A 80 19.07 2.72 -2.47
CA VAL A 80 18.70 2.35 -3.86
C VAL A 80 17.27 1.83 -3.92
N LEU A 81 16.82 1.07 -2.91
CA LEU A 81 15.42 0.62 -2.84
C LEU A 81 14.47 1.81 -2.68
N PHE A 82 14.83 2.77 -1.83
CA PHE A 82 14.05 3.98 -1.65
C PHE A 82 14.02 4.79 -2.95
N LYS A 83 15.15 5.01 -3.59
CA LYS A 83 15.22 5.74 -4.87
C LYS A 83 14.32 5.11 -5.94
N HIS A 84 14.39 3.79 -6.13
CA HIS A 84 13.50 3.10 -7.09
C HIS A 84 12.03 3.16 -6.68
N THR A 85 11.73 3.23 -5.38
CA THR A 85 10.37 3.39 -4.88
C THR A 85 9.86 4.80 -5.15
N ASP A 86 10.68 5.82 -4.89
CA ASP A 86 10.35 7.23 -5.06
C ASP A 86 10.17 7.61 -6.54
N GLU A 87 11.18 7.31 -7.36
CA GLU A 87 11.21 7.67 -8.79
C GLU A 87 10.39 6.70 -9.67
N GLY A 88 10.08 5.50 -9.15
CA GLY A 88 9.53 4.40 -9.93
C GLY A 88 10.60 3.62 -10.68
N LEU A 89 10.28 2.38 -11.07
CA LEU A 89 11.18 1.51 -11.82
C LEU A 89 10.40 0.50 -12.66
N ASN A 90 10.67 0.48 -13.97
CA ASN A 90 9.97 -0.38 -14.94
C ASN A 90 8.44 -0.16 -14.87
N ALA A 91 7.68 -1.19 -14.49
CA ALA A 91 6.23 -1.12 -14.34
C ALA A 91 5.76 -0.62 -12.96
N MET A 92 6.68 -0.40 -12.02
CA MET A 92 6.35 0.20 -10.73
C MET A 92 6.23 1.73 -10.89
N PRO A 93 5.07 2.34 -10.62
CA PRO A 93 4.90 3.78 -10.72
C PRO A 93 5.71 4.52 -9.64
N PRO A 94 6.00 5.82 -9.83
CA PRO A 94 6.61 6.66 -8.79
C PRO A 94 5.84 6.57 -7.48
N ARG A 95 6.57 6.56 -6.36
CA ARG A 95 6.08 6.37 -4.98
C ARG A 95 5.16 5.15 -4.80
N GLY A 96 5.26 4.15 -5.67
CA GLY A 96 4.38 2.98 -5.67
C GLY A 96 2.89 3.30 -5.85
N GLY A 97 2.56 4.49 -6.36
CA GLY A 97 1.19 5.01 -6.47
C GLY A 97 0.69 5.78 -5.25
N CYS A 98 1.46 5.85 -4.15
CA CYS A 98 1.16 6.69 -3.00
C CYS A 98 1.87 8.04 -3.13
N PHE A 99 1.33 8.92 -3.98
CA PHE A 99 1.96 10.22 -4.26
C PHE A 99 1.98 11.14 -3.03
N GLU A 100 1.05 10.91 -2.10
CA GLU A 100 0.84 11.65 -0.87
C GLU A 100 1.65 11.13 0.32
N CYS A 101 2.23 9.93 0.23
CA CYS A 101 3.04 9.37 1.31
C CYS A 101 4.21 10.30 1.60
N THR A 102 4.61 10.44 2.86
CA THR A 102 5.91 11.01 3.21
C THR A 102 7.04 10.04 2.90
N ASP A 103 8.30 10.51 2.87
CA ASP A 103 9.45 9.62 2.65
C ASP A 103 9.62 8.60 3.78
N GLU A 104 9.27 8.99 5.01
CA GLU A 104 9.24 8.09 6.17
C GLU A 104 8.19 6.98 5.97
N GLN A 105 6.99 7.35 5.51
CA GLN A 105 5.92 6.39 5.20
C GLN A 105 6.33 5.42 4.09
N LEU A 106 7.00 5.91 3.05
CA LEU A 106 7.58 5.06 2.01
C LEU A 106 8.66 4.12 2.57
N MET A 107 9.51 4.60 3.48
CA MET A 107 10.51 3.75 4.12
C MET A 107 9.88 2.69 5.03
N ASN A 108 8.79 3.01 5.73
CA ASN A 108 8.04 2.09 6.57
C ASN A 108 7.40 0.96 5.75
N VAL A 109 6.80 1.29 4.58
CA VAL A 109 6.23 0.26 3.70
C VAL A 109 7.31 -0.60 3.04
N ILE A 110 8.45 -0.04 2.63
CA ILE A 110 9.58 -0.82 2.11
C ILE A 110 10.03 -1.83 3.17
N GLN A 111 10.25 -1.39 4.41
CA GLN A 111 10.65 -2.27 5.51
C GLN A 111 9.63 -3.38 5.79
N TYR A 112 8.34 -3.06 5.77
CA TYR A 112 7.26 -4.05 5.94
C TYR A 112 7.30 -5.14 4.86
N MET A 113 7.66 -4.78 3.63
CA MET A 113 7.73 -5.72 2.51
C MET A 113 8.93 -6.68 2.56
N LEU A 114 9.96 -6.37 3.34
CA LEU A 114 11.18 -7.17 3.40
C LEU A 114 10.95 -8.53 4.08
N PRO A 115 11.75 -9.55 3.75
CA PRO A 115 11.77 -10.80 4.49
C PRO A 115 12.15 -10.55 5.96
N LYS A 116 11.30 -11.01 6.88
CA LYS A 116 11.60 -10.96 8.31
C LYS A 116 12.88 -11.76 8.57
N GLN A 117 13.86 -11.11 9.21
CA GLN A 117 15.08 -11.79 9.62
C GLN A 117 14.76 -12.77 10.75
N PRO A 118 15.32 -13.99 10.74
CA PRO A 118 15.25 -14.86 11.90
C PRO A 118 15.94 -14.16 13.07
N LYS A 119 15.24 -14.02 14.21
CA LYS A 119 15.83 -13.49 15.44
C LYS A 119 17.01 -14.39 15.83
N LYS A 120 18.23 -13.85 15.83
CA LYS A 120 19.43 -14.54 16.33
C LYS A 120 19.46 -14.51 17.87
N GLU A 121 18.39 -14.98 18.50
CA GLU A 121 18.19 -14.96 19.95
C GLU A 121 17.44 -16.21 20.45
N SER A 122 17.79 -17.38 19.88
CA SER A 122 17.37 -18.68 20.38
C SER A 122 18.42 -19.79 20.22
N LEU A 123 19.68 -19.43 19.90
CA LEU A 123 20.79 -20.37 19.73
C LEU A 123 21.94 -20.17 20.74
N ASN A 124 21.65 -19.60 21.91
CA ASN A 124 22.58 -19.57 23.05
C ASN A 124 22.03 -20.37 24.24
N ASN A 125 21.42 -21.53 23.99
CA ASN A 125 21.01 -22.50 25.03
C ASN A 125 21.25 -23.96 24.58
N LEU A 126 22.39 -24.23 23.95
CA LEU A 126 22.96 -25.58 23.81
C LEU A 126 24.47 -25.50 24.04
#